data_AF-A0A2H4U7J6-F1
#
_entry.id   AF-A0A2H4U7J6-F1
#
_cell.length_a   1.000
_cell.length_b   1.000
_cell.length_c   1.000
_cell.angle_alpha   90.00
_cell.angle_beta   90.00
_cell.angle_gamma   90.00
#
_symmetry.space_group_name_H-M   'P 1'
#
loop_
_entity.id
_entity.type
_entity.pdbx_description
1 polymer ?
#
loop_
_entity_poly.entity_id
_entity_poly.type
_entity_poly.pdbx_seq_one_letter_code
_entity_poly.pdbx_strand_id
1 'polypeptide(L)'
;MVEYILDNYTTVNKIQIDEVINDITQWEDYSIKSKTSDENINSLIANINDSINKGEPVFALDRLHTLMHNYVKELCSRHDIAFEDKDKVDSIFKQYVKFISEYIDSQMTISILKSSISLFSQFNQVRNNYSFAHDNDVLNEAESKLIFKQIVNIKEFIDTIENEITIDSP
;
A
#
# COMPACT_ATOMS: atom_id res chain seq x y z
N MET A 1 -5.82 -3.00 29.38
CA MET A 1 -7.12 -3.28 28.72
C MET A 1 -6.98 -4.38 27.67
N VAL A 2 -5.99 -4.32 26.77
CA VAL A 2 -5.67 -5.42 25.84
C VAL A 2 -5.20 -6.68 26.58
N GLU A 3 -4.23 -6.56 27.51
CA GLU A 3 -3.82 -7.69 28.39
C GLU A 3 -5.01 -8.28 29.16
N TYR A 4 -5.85 -7.42 29.75
CA TYR A 4 -7.06 -7.86 30.45
C TYR A 4 -8.03 -8.64 29.56
N ILE A 5 -8.19 -8.26 28.28
CA ILE A 5 -9.07 -8.98 27.36
C ILE A 5 -8.43 -10.31 26.92
N LEU A 6 -7.13 -10.31 26.64
CA LEU A 6 -6.40 -11.52 26.22
C LEU A 6 -6.36 -12.57 27.35
N ASP A 7 -6.06 -12.15 28.57
CA ASP A 7 -5.97 -13.03 29.74
C ASP A 7 -7.33 -13.61 30.18
N ASN A 8 -8.43 -12.88 29.97
CA ASN A 8 -9.74 -13.25 30.51
C ASN A 8 -10.75 -13.80 29.49
N TYR A 9 -10.53 -13.60 28.18
CA TYR A 9 -11.49 -14.00 27.14
C TYR A 9 -10.88 -14.84 26.01
N THR A 10 -9.61 -15.24 26.13
CA THR A 10 -8.98 -16.18 25.18
C THR A 10 -8.22 -17.27 25.93
N THR A 11 -8.12 -18.48 25.38
CA THR A 11 -7.29 -19.58 25.95
C THR A 11 -5.83 -19.50 25.50
N VAL A 12 -5.43 -18.37 24.91
CA VAL A 12 -4.15 -18.19 24.24
C VAL A 12 -3.13 -17.84 25.31
N ASN A 13 -2.11 -18.70 25.50
CA ASN A 13 -1.14 -18.49 26.56
C ASN A 13 -0.17 -17.33 26.21
N LYS A 14 0.57 -16.85 27.20
CA LYS A 14 1.52 -15.74 27.03
C LYS A 14 2.56 -15.99 25.91
N ILE A 15 2.98 -17.23 25.70
CA ILE A 15 3.92 -17.60 24.63
C ILE A 15 3.27 -17.44 23.25
N GLN A 16 2.02 -17.86 23.09
CA GLN A 16 1.27 -17.69 21.85
C GLN A 16 0.93 -16.23 21.57
N ILE A 17 0.69 -15.43 22.62
CA ILE A 17 0.54 -13.97 22.50
C ILE A 17 1.86 -13.35 22.06
N ASP A 18 2.98 -13.73 22.69
CA ASP A 18 4.31 -13.23 22.35
C ASP A 18 4.72 -13.64 20.93
N GLU A 19 4.36 -14.86 20.47
CA GLU A 19 4.57 -15.32 19.09
C GLU A 19 3.75 -14.51 18.08
N VAL A 20 2.45 -14.29 18.33
CA VAL A 20 1.60 -13.45 17.47
C VAL A 20 2.10 -12.01 17.45
N ILE A 21 2.52 -11.46 18.59
CA ILE A 21 3.12 -10.13 18.66
C ILE A 21 4.43 -10.12 17.87
N ASN A 22 5.26 -11.16 17.99
CA ASN A 22 6.51 -11.25 17.24
C ASN A 22 6.24 -11.27 15.74
N ASP A 23 5.29 -12.08 15.27
CA ASP A 23 4.88 -12.16 13.86
C ASP A 23 4.31 -10.82 13.35
N ILE A 24 3.54 -10.09 14.16
CA ILE A 24 3.06 -8.73 13.83
C ILE A 24 4.21 -7.73 13.75
N THR A 25 5.27 -7.94 14.54
CA THR A 25 6.45 -7.06 14.60
C THR A 25 7.54 -7.41 13.60
N GLN A 26 7.57 -8.63 13.06
CA GLN A 26 8.49 -9.04 11.99
C GLN A 26 8.10 -8.32 10.70
N TRP A 27 9.05 -7.56 10.14
CA TRP A 27 8.83 -6.66 9.00
C TRP A 27 8.91 -7.36 7.64
N GLU A 28 9.24 -8.65 7.61
CA GLU A 28 9.53 -9.39 6.38
C GLU A 28 8.33 -9.45 5.41
N ASP A 29 7.09 -9.30 5.90
CA ASP A 29 5.89 -9.50 5.09
C ASP A 29 5.44 -8.26 4.29
N TYR A 30 6.01 -7.07 4.50
CA TYR A 30 5.63 -5.86 3.74
C TYR A 30 6.63 -5.48 2.64
N SER A 31 7.58 -6.36 2.35
CA SER A 31 8.53 -6.15 1.26
C SER A 31 7.82 -6.20 -0.09
N ILE A 32 7.99 -5.17 -0.90
CA ILE A 32 7.36 -5.11 -2.22
C ILE A 32 8.13 -6.03 -3.15
N LYS A 33 7.43 -7.03 -3.71
CA LYS A 33 7.98 -7.92 -4.74
C LYS A 33 7.88 -7.24 -6.10
N SER A 34 8.99 -7.23 -6.85
CA SER A 34 8.98 -6.80 -8.24
C SER A 34 8.67 -7.95 -9.18
N LYS A 35 7.85 -7.70 -10.20
CA LYS A 35 7.54 -8.62 -11.31
C LYS A 35 7.88 -8.02 -12.68
N THR A 36 8.56 -6.87 -12.72
CA THR A 36 8.87 -6.15 -13.97
C THR A 36 10.34 -6.32 -14.39
N SER A 37 10.59 -6.27 -15.69
CA SER A 37 11.95 -6.17 -16.26
C SER A 37 12.50 -4.73 -16.25
N ASP A 38 11.71 -3.74 -15.84
CA ASP A 38 12.15 -2.35 -15.76
C ASP A 38 13.14 -2.14 -14.61
N GLU A 39 14.41 -1.85 -14.96
CA GLU A 39 15.50 -1.64 -14.00
C GLU A 39 15.26 -0.43 -13.08
N ASN A 40 14.58 0.62 -13.55
CA ASN A 40 14.30 1.80 -12.73
C ASN A 40 13.25 1.48 -11.66
N ILE A 41 12.19 0.73 -12.03
CA ILE A 41 11.18 0.27 -11.06
C ILE A 41 11.80 -0.71 -10.07
N ASN A 42 12.65 -1.62 -10.54
CA ASN A 42 13.38 -2.57 -9.69
C ASN A 42 14.27 -1.85 -8.67
N SER A 43 15.01 -0.82 -9.10
CA SER A 43 15.82 0.02 -8.23
C SER A 43 14.96 0.78 -7.22
N LEU A 44 13.81 1.32 -7.63
CA LEU A 44 12.87 2.01 -6.75
C LEU A 44 12.35 1.09 -5.64
N ILE A 45 11.93 -0.13 -6.01
CA ILE A 45 11.45 -1.15 -5.07
C ILE A 45 12.57 -1.57 -4.10
N ALA A 46 13.79 -1.77 -4.59
CA ALA A 46 14.93 -2.12 -3.74
C ALA A 46 15.21 -1.02 -2.69
N ASN A 47 15.17 0.25 -3.10
CA ASN A 47 15.33 1.38 -2.19
C ASN A 47 14.21 1.48 -1.15
N ILE A 48 12.96 1.18 -1.53
CA ILE A 48 11.83 1.12 -0.59
C ILE A 48 12.08 0.01 0.44
N ASN A 49 12.39 -1.20 -0.02
CA ASN A 49 12.60 -2.35 0.85
C ASN A 49 13.79 -2.16 1.80
N ASP A 50 14.88 -1.52 1.35
CA ASP A 50 16.03 -1.20 2.21
C ASP A 50 15.64 -0.27 3.36
N SER A 51 14.89 0.81 3.09
CA SER A 51 14.40 1.72 4.13
C SER A 51 13.47 1.01 5.13
N ILE A 52 12.62 0.10 4.67
CA ILE A 52 11.73 -0.66 5.56
C ILE A 52 12.50 -1.66 6.42
N ASN A 53 13.45 -2.39 5.84
CA ASN A 53 14.26 -3.35 6.56
C ASN A 53 15.14 -2.69 7.65
N LYS A 54 15.46 -1.41 7.48
CA LYS A 54 16.15 -0.60 8.50
C LYS A 54 15.23 -0.02 9.57
N GLY A 55 13.91 -0.20 9.46
CA GLY A 55 12.93 0.40 10.36
C GLY A 55 12.72 1.90 10.11
N GLU A 56 13.00 2.38 8.90
CA GLU A 56 12.95 3.82 8.57
C GLU A 56 11.89 4.12 7.48
N PRO A 57 10.59 3.82 7.72
CA PRO A 57 9.53 3.93 6.71
C PRO A 57 9.33 5.34 6.16
N VAL A 58 9.68 6.37 6.94
CA VAL A 58 9.60 7.77 6.53
C VAL A 58 10.44 8.08 5.28
N PHE A 59 11.58 7.41 5.08
CA PHE A 59 12.40 7.56 3.87
C PHE A 59 11.83 6.80 2.66
N ALA A 60 10.89 5.87 2.89
CA ALA A 60 10.23 5.12 1.84
C ALA A 60 8.99 5.83 1.28
N LEU A 61 8.37 6.77 2.00
CA LEU A 61 7.07 7.34 1.63
C LEU A 61 7.07 8.06 0.26
N ASP A 62 8.07 8.90 -0.02
CA ASP A 62 8.17 9.61 -1.32
C ASP A 62 8.36 8.62 -2.49
N ARG A 63 9.23 7.62 -2.29
CA ARG A 63 9.49 6.58 -3.28
C ARG A 63 8.27 5.69 -3.50
N LEU A 64 7.57 5.34 -2.43
CA LEU A 64 6.32 4.59 -2.50
C LEU A 64 5.24 5.37 -3.25
N HIS A 65 5.13 6.68 -3.04
CA HIS A 65 4.20 7.52 -3.81
C HIS A 65 4.53 7.48 -5.30
N THR A 66 5.80 7.63 -5.68
CA THR A 66 6.26 7.51 -7.08
C THR A 66 5.94 6.14 -7.66
N LEU A 67 6.20 5.06 -6.91
CA LEU A 67 5.88 3.70 -7.32
C LEU A 67 4.37 3.53 -7.57
N MET A 68 3.52 4.01 -6.66
CA MET A 68 2.07 3.89 -6.78
C MET A 68 1.52 4.71 -7.94
N HIS A 69 2.10 5.86 -8.25
CA HIS A 69 1.70 6.64 -9.42
C HIS A 69 1.96 5.88 -10.73
N ASN A 70 3.15 5.31 -10.89
CA ASN A 70 3.47 4.47 -12.05
C ASN A 70 2.60 3.22 -12.11
N TYR A 71 2.40 2.55 -10.96
CA TYR A 71 1.57 1.35 -10.86
C TYR A 71 0.12 1.59 -11.30
N VAL A 72 -0.51 2.66 -10.84
CA VAL A 72 -1.90 2.99 -11.19
C VAL A 72 -2.02 3.42 -12.65
N LYS A 73 -1.02 4.12 -13.19
CA LYS A 73 -0.97 4.41 -14.64
C LYS A 73 -0.92 3.13 -15.46
N GLU A 74 -0.05 2.19 -15.10
CA GLU A 74 0.07 0.90 -15.78
C GLU A 74 -1.24 0.11 -15.71
N LEU A 75 -1.90 0.07 -14.55
CA LEU A 75 -3.23 -0.53 -14.41
C LEU A 75 -4.25 0.06 -15.39
N CYS A 76 -4.33 1.39 -15.46
CA CYS A 76 -5.21 2.05 -16.41
C CYS A 76 -4.83 1.76 -17.87
N SER A 77 -3.54 1.78 -18.20
CA SER A 77 -3.06 1.48 -19.56
C SER A 77 -3.38 0.05 -19.99
N ARG A 78 -3.26 -0.95 -19.10
CA ARG A 78 -3.59 -2.35 -19.41
C ARG A 78 -5.07 -2.60 -19.69
N HIS A 79 -5.95 -1.76 -19.15
CA HIS A 79 -7.40 -1.87 -19.29
C HIS A 79 -8.00 -0.78 -20.19
N ASP A 80 -7.17 -0.10 -20.99
CA ASP A 80 -7.57 0.99 -21.90
C ASP A 80 -8.37 2.13 -21.22
N ILE A 81 -8.09 2.39 -19.95
CA ILE A 81 -8.70 3.47 -19.16
C ILE A 81 -7.95 4.77 -19.45
N ALA A 82 -8.65 5.78 -19.97
CA ALA A 82 -8.05 7.08 -20.29
C ALA A 82 -7.58 7.84 -19.04
N PHE A 83 -6.38 8.43 -19.09
CA PHE A 83 -5.87 9.38 -18.09
C PHE A 83 -4.88 10.37 -18.73
N GLU A 84 -4.61 11.50 -18.08
CA GLU A 84 -3.56 12.44 -18.50
C GLU A 84 -2.29 12.24 -17.68
N ASP A 85 -1.11 12.43 -18.28
CA ASP A 85 0.16 12.17 -17.60
C ASP A 85 0.41 13.04 -16.36
N LYS A 86 -0.17 14.24 -16.35
CA LYS A 86 -0.11 15.20 -15.24
C LYS A 86 -1.15 14.92 -14.14
N ASP A 87 -2.04 13.94 -14.33
CA ASP A 87 -3.06 13.63 -13.35
C ASP A 87 -2.42 13.11 -12.06
N LYS A 88 -3.00 13.52 -10.94
CA LYS A 88 -2.60 13.05 -9.61
C LYS A 88 -3.01 11.59 -9.42
N VAL A 89 -2.25 10.87 -8.58
CA VAL A 89 -2.47 9.44 -8.33
C VAL A 89 -3.90 9.13 -7.88
N ASP A 90 -4.52 9.97 -7.06
CA ASP A 90 -5.92 9.81 -6.61
C ASP A 90 -6.92 9.94 -7.76
N SER A 91 -6.69 10.86 -8.69
CA SER A 91 -7.51 11.04 -9.89
C SER A 91 -7.45 9.81 -10.80
N ILE A 92 -6.23 9.34 -11.11
CA ILE A 92 -6.03 8.15 -11.96
C ILE A 92 -6.62 6.92 -11.25
N PHE A 93 -6.37 6.77 -9.94
CA PHE A 93 -6.87 5.66 -9.15
C PHE A 93 -8.40 5.63 -9.10
N LYS A 94 -9.05 6.79 -9.03
CA LYS A 94 -10.51 6.87 -9.11
C LYS A 94 -11.06 6.30 -10.41
N GLN A 95 -10.35 6.47 -11.53
CA GLN A 95 -10.77 5.90 -12.81
C GLN A 95 -10.63 4.38 -12.79
N TYR A 96 -9.49 3.88 -12.33
CA TYR A 96 -9.27 2.45 -12.11
C TYR A 96 -10.32 1.83 -11.17
N VAL A 97 -10.63 2.48 -10.04
CA VAL A 97 -11.64 1.98 -9.08
C VAL A 97 -13.01 1.81 -9.73
N LYS A 98 -13.40 2.66 -10.70
CA LYS A 98 -14.66 2.49 -11.42
C LYS A 98 -14.68 1.19 -12.23
N PHE A 99 -13.58 0.88 -12.91
CA PHE A 99 -13.42 -0.35 -13.68
C PHE A 99 -13.41 -1.58 -12.75
N ILE A 100 -12.50 -1.62 -11.78
CA ILE A 100 -12.30 -2.82 -10.96
C ILE A 100 -13.50 -3.16 -10.07
N SER A 101 -14.36 -2.17 -9.78
CA SER A 101 -15.59 -2.39 -9.00
C SER A 101 -16.56 -3.38 -9.65
N GLU A 102 -16.47 -3.58 -10.98
CA GLU A 102 -17.31 -4.56 -11.69
C GLU A 102 -16.90 -6.02 -11.40
N TYR A 103 -15.67 -6.22 -10.90
CA TYR A 103 -15.09 -7.53 -10.57
C TYR A 103 -15.12 -7.82 -9.07
N ILE A 104 -15.85 -7.01 -8.28
CA ILE A 104 -15.86 -7.10 -6.82
C ILE A 104 -17.29 -7.25 -6.31
N ASP A 105 -17.56 -8.39 -5.66
CA ASP A 105 -18.89 -8.68 -5.12
C ASP A 105 -19.19 -7.93 -3.81
N SER A 106 -18.18 -7.81 -2.95
CA SER A 106 -18.35 -7.29 -1.60
C SER A 106 -18.48 -5.77 -1.60
N GLN A 107 -19.63 -5.28 -1.12
CA GLN A 107 -19.85 -3.85 -0.89
C GLN A 107 -18.85 -3.25 0.10
N MET A 108 -18.35 -4.04 1.05
CA MET A 108 -17.29 -3.61 1.96
C MET A 108 -15.99 -3.34 1.19
N THR A 109 -15.60 -4.23 0.28
CA THR A 109 -14.37 -4.08 -0.53
C THR A 109 -14.48 -2.86 -1.46
N ILE A 110 -15.62 -2.67 -2.12
CA ILE A 110 -15.89 -1.47 -2.93
C ILE A 110 -15.74 -0.21 -2.07
N SER A 111 -16.26 -0.23 -0.84
CA SER A 111 -16.15 0.92 0.08
C SER A 111 -14.70 1.19 0.50
N ILE A 112 -13.91 0.14 0.75
CA ILE A 112 -12.46 0.26 1.03
C ILE A 112 -11.75 0.92 -0.15
N LEU A 113 -11.99 0.47 -1.39
CA LEU A 113 -11.35 1.04 -2.58
C LEU A 113 -11.76 2.50 -2.81
N LYS A 114 -13.05 2.84 -2.64
CA LYS A 114 -13.52 4.22 -2.75
C LYS A 114 -12.89 5.13 -1.69
N SER A 115 -12.79 4.68 -0.44
CA SER A 115 -12.10 5.41 0.62
C SER A 115 -10.60 5.55 0.34
N SER A 116 -9.99 4.54 -0.29
CA SER A 116 -8.58 4.56 -0.67
C SER A 116 -8.24 5.68 -1.67
N ILE A 117 -9.20 6.14 -2.48
CA ILE A 117 -9.03 7.35 -3.31
C ILE A 117 -8.69 8.57 -2.43
N SER A 118 -9.40 8.74 -1.30
CA SER A 118 -9.10 9.82 -0.37
C SER A 118 -7.75 9.62 0.31
N LEU A 119 -7.40 8.37 0.65
CA LEU A 119 -6.09 8.05 1.21
C LEU A 119 -4.95 8.42 0.24
N PHE A 120 -5.07 8.13 -1.06
CA PHE A 120 -4.08 8.56 -2.05
C PHE A 120 -3.96 10.09 -2.14
N SER A 121 -5.08 10.80 -2.02
CA SER A 121 -5.08 12.27 -2.01
C SER A 121 -4.34 12.82 -0.78
N GLN A 122 -4.59 12.25 0.40
CA GLN A 122 -3.91 12.60 1.64
C GLN A 122 -2.44 12.16 1.62
N PHE A 123 -2.13 11.03 0.99
CA PHE A 123 -0.77 10.53 0.86
C PHE A 123 0.11 11.48 0.05
N ASN A 124 -0.43 12.10 -0.99
CA ASN A 124 0.24 13.19 -1.71
C ASN A 124 0.54 14.39 -0.78
N GLN A 125 -0.34 14.73 0.16
CA GLN A 125 -0.07 15.77 1.16
C GLN A 125 1.04 15.35 2.14
N VAL A 126 1.01 14.10 2.62
CA VAL A 126 2.06 13.53 3.48
C VAL A 126 3.42 13.59 2.80
N ARG A 127 3.47 13.16 1.53
CA ARG A 127 4.68 13.23 0.71
C ARG A 127 5.19 14.67 0.62
N ASN A 128 4.33 15.63 0.31
CA ASN A 128 4.77 17.01 0.07
C ASN A 128 5.16 17.76 1.36
N ASN A 129 4.53 17.48 2.49
CA ASN A 129 4.65 18.32 3.69
C ASN A 129 5.28 17.62 4.90
N TYR A 130 5.36 16.29 4.91
CA TYR A 130 5.78 15.51 6.09
C TYR A 130 6.73 14.36 5.76
N SER A 131 7.37 14.42 4.59
CA SER A 131 8.39 13.47 4.16
C SER A 131 9.66 14.18 3.71
N PHE A 132 10.73 13.41 3.52
CA PHE A 132 12.04 13.87 3.04
C PHE A 132 12.05 14.33 1.57
N ALA A 133 10.89 14.44 0.91
CA ALA A 133 10.80 15.05 -0.42
C ALA A 133 11.22 16.54 -0.43
N HIS A 134 11.04 17.23 0.70
CA HIS A 134 11.39 18.64 0.91
C HIS A 134 11.95 18.84 2.34
N ASP A 135 12.36 20.07 2.66
CA ASP A 135 12.83 20.44 4.00
C ASP A 135 11.64 20.55 4.98
N ASN A 136 11.13 19.38 5.39
CA ASN A 136 9.91 19.23 6.17
C ASN A 136 10.22 18.69 7.58
N ASP A 137 9.36 19.06 8.54
CA ASP A 137 9.20 18.29 9.77
C ASP A 137 8.51 16.97 9.42
N VAL A 138 9.25 15.88 9.56
CA VAL A 138 8.78 14.57 9.10
C VAL A 138 7.87 13.87 10.11
N LEU A 139 7.00 12.98 9.61
CA LEU A 139 6.17 12.14 10.47
C LEU A 139 7.01 11.29 11.41
N ASN A 140 6.43 10.95 12.57
CA ASN A 140 7.02 9.93 13.43
C ASN A 140 6.98 8.56 12.75
N GLU A 141 7.79 7.64 13.27
CA GLU A 141 7.96 6.30 12.72
C GLU A 141 6.64 5.50 12.71
N ALA A 142 5.84 5.61 13.77
CA ALA A 142 4.59 4.84 13.92
C ALA A 142 3.56 5.23 12.85
N GLU A 143 3.35 6.53 12.63
CA GLU A 143 2.47 7.03 11.57
C GLU A 143 3.01 6.69 10.18
N SER A 144 4.32 6.88 9.96
CA SER A 144 4.97 6.50 8.70
C SER A 144 4.76 5.02 8.38
N LYS A 145 4.90 4.15 9.39
CA LYS A 145 4.67 2.71 9.27
C LYS A 145 3.23 2.39 8.92
N LEU A 146 2.26 3.00 9.62
CA LEU A 146 0.84 2.78 9.36
C LEU A 146 0.47 3.16 7.92
N ILE A 147 0.91 4.34 7.47
CA ILE A 147 0.66 4.82 6.11
C ILE A 147 1.29 3.90 5.08
N PHE A 148 2.57 3.54 5.27
CA PHE A 148 3.28 2.62 4.38
C PHE A 148 2.51 1.30 4.20
N LYS A 149 2.19 0.65 5.31
CA LYS A 149 1.45 -0.63 5.31
C LYS A 149 0.11 -0.51 4.62
N GLN A 150 -0.63 0.56 4.88
CA GLN A 150 -1.95 0.75 4.28
C GLN A 150 -1.87 0.87 2.75
N ILE A 151 -0.88 1.60 2.23
CA ILE A 151 -0.67 1.77 0.78
C ILE A 151 -0.22 0.45 0.13
N VAL A 152 0.68 -0.30 0.77
CA VAL A 152 1.12 -1.62 0.29
C VAL A 152 -0.03 -2.62 0.28
N ASN A 153 -0.84 -2.68 1.34
CA ASN A 153 -2.01 -3.56 1.40
C ASN A 153 -3.01 -3.31 0.25
N ILE A 154 -3.22 -2.05 -0.13
CA ILE A 154 -4.08 -1.70 -1.27
C ILE A 154 -3.48 -2.26 -2.57
N LYS A 155 -2.17 -2.10 -2.78
CA LYS A 155 -1.47 -2.64 -3.94
C LYS A 155 -1.57 -4.17 -4.00
N GLU A 156 -1.34 -4.86 -2.89
CA GLU A 156 -1.39 -6.33 -2.84
C GLU A 156 -2.77 -6.89 -3.13
N PHE A 157 -3.81 -6.26 -2.60
CA PHE A 157 -5.19 -6.60 -2.95
C PHE A 157 -5.44 -6.41 -4.45
N ILE A 158 -4.98 -5.28 -5.02
CA ILE A 158 -5.13 -5.04 -6.45
C ILE A 158 -4.37 -6.07 -7.28
N ASP A 159 -3.13 -6.39 -6.92
CA ASP A 159 -2.35 -7.42 -7.61
C ASP A 159 -3.06 -8.78 -7.57
N THR A 160 -3.75 -9.10 -6.46
CA THR A 160 -4.50 -10.35 -6.31
C THR A 160 -5.67 -10.40 -7.29
N ILE A 161 -6.54 -9.38 -7.28
CA ILE A 161 -7.72 -9.34 -8.17
C ILE A 161 -7.31 -9.25 -9.65
N GLU A 162 -6.22 -8.55 -9.97
CA GLU A 162 -5.70 -8.44 -11.33
C GLU A 162 -5.19 -9.77 -11.89
N ASN A 163 -4.59 -10.61 -11.04
CA ASN A 163 -4.21 -11.96 -11.46
C ASN A 163 -5.44 -12.82 -11.75
N GLU A 164 -6.52 -12.67 -10.98
CA GLU A 164 -7.78 -13.39 -11.22
C GLU A 164 -8.42 -12.97 -12.55
N ILE A 165 -8.49 -11.67 -12.84
CA ILE A 165 -9.04 -11.13 -14.10
C ILE A 165 -8.22 -11.60 -15.33
N THR A 166 -6.90 -11.67 -15.19
CA THR A 166 -6.01 -12.09 -16.28
C THR A 166 -6.16 -13.58 -16.60
N ILE A 167 -6.51 -14.41 -15.61
CA ILE A 167 -6.74 -15.87 -15.80
C ILE A 167 -8.06 -16.13 -16.55
N ASP A 168 -9.04 -15.24 -16.43
CA ASP A 168 -10.37 -15.38 -17.05
C ASP A 168 -10.46 -14.76 -18.47
N SER A 169 -9.37 -14.19 -18.99
CA SER A 169 -9.30 -13.69 -20.37
C SER A 169 -8.88 -14.80 -21.35
N PRO A 170 -9.66 -15.07 -22.42
CA PRO A 170 -9.47 -16.22 -23.31
C PRO A 170 -8.20 -16.18 -24.18
#